data_AF-Q6XCY7-F1
#
_entry.id   AF-Q6XCY7-F1
#
_cell.length_a   1.000
_cell.length_b   1.000
_cell.length_c   1.000
_cell.angle_alpha   90.00
_cell.angle_beta   90.00
_cell.angle_gamma   90.00
#
_symmetry.space_group_name_H-M   'P 1'
#
loop_
_entity.id
_entity.type
_entity.pdbx_description
1 polymer ?
#
loop_
_entity_poly.entity_id
_entity_poly.type
_entity_poly.pdbx_seq_one_letter_code
_entity_poly.pdbx_strand_id
1 'polypeptide(L)'
;DKYVYGQSGGSQLELPQGKYVFPFQSSIPPQAPTSFNGTHGQVKHEVTLTIDRAVRYNNIFKQCFTVILPNDLNVKREHLQALKRIEEKTFWWGSIFGGNKPMVMDVSTSYGAY
;
A
#
# COMPACT_ATOMS: atom_id res chain seq x y z
N ASP A 1 3.94 32.79 -6.45
CA ASP A 1 4.73 31.66 -6.97
C ASP A 1 5.16 30.73 -5.85
N LYS A 2 4.68 29.49 -5.89
CA LYS A 2 4.84 28.49 -4.83
C LYS A 2 6.14 27.75 -5.08
N TYR A 3 7.25 28.25 -4.51
CA TYR A 3 8.57 27.66 -4.72
C TYR A 3 8.62 26.23 -4.18
N VAL A 4 8.68 25.26 -5.09
CA VAL A 4 9.23 23.94 -4.81
C VAL A 4 10.73 24.07 -5.04
N TYR A 5 11.48 24.40 -3.98
CA TYR A 5 12.95 24.36 -4.05
C TYR A 5 13.36 22.89 -4.24
N GLY A 6 14.00 22.58 -5.38
CA GLY A 6 14.39 21.19 -5.71
C GLY A 6 14.06 20.72 -7.13
N GLN A 7 13.87 21.62 -8.10
CA GLN A 7 13.91 21.20 -9.49
C GLN A 7 15.35 20.80 -9.84
N SER A 8 15.52 19.62 -10.45
CA SER A 8 16.80 19.22 -11.05
C SER A 8 17.24 20.31 -12.03
N GLY A 9 18.43 20.89 -11.81
CA GLY A 9 18.96 21.98 -12.65
C GLY A 9 18.54 23.41 -12.23
N GLY A 10 17.98 23.60 -11.03
CA GLY A 10 17.74 24.95 -10.49
C GLY A 10 19.04 25.75 -10.26
N SER A 11 18.94 27.09 -10.26
CA SER A 11 20.09 27.98 -10.00
C SER A 11 20.69 27.74 -8.61
N GLN A 12 22.02 27.72 -8.54
CA GLN A 12 22.74 27.59 -7.26
C GLN A 12 22.35 28.74 -6.32
N LEU A 13 21.97 28.39 -5.10
CA LEU A 13 21.62 29.33 -4.04
C LEU A 13 22.75 29.38 -3.01
N GLU A 14 23.32 30.55 -2.78
CA GLU A 14 24.23 30.77 -1.66
C GLU A 14 23.42 31.04 -0.40
N LEU A 15 23.68 30.27 0.66
CA LEU A 15 23.07 30.43 1.97
C LEU A 15 24.14 30.91 2.97
N PRO A 16 24.17 32.21 3.32
CA PRO A 16 25.04 32.74 4.38
C PRO A 16 24.83 32.04 5.73
N GLN A 17 25.71 32.28 6.69
CA GLN A 17 25.53 31.77 8.05
C GLN A 17 24.21 32.25 8.64
N GLY A 18 23.35 31.31 9.04
CA GLY A 18 22.03 31.63 9.56
C GLY A 18 21.17 30.38 9.78
N LYS A 19 19.94 30.60 10.23
CA LYS A 19 18.91 29.56 10.33
C LYS A 19 17.91 29.75 9.21
N TYR A 20 17.64 28.69 8.47
CA TYR A 20 16.69 28.68 7.36
C TYR A 20 15.56 27.71 7.64
N VAL A 21 14.35 28.10 7.25
CA VAL A 21 13.14 27.28 7.35
C VAL A 21 12.50 27.22 5.97
N PHE A 22 12.33 26.02 5.45
CA PHE A 22 11.72 25.77 4.14
C PHE A 22 10.37 25.08 4.36
N PRO A 23 9.27 25.84 4.50
CA PRO A 23 7.96 25.24 4.68
C PRO A 23 7.54 24.53 3.39
N PHE A 24 7.01 23.31 3.53
CA PHE A 24 6.38 22.58 2.45
C PHE A 24 5.00 22.11 2.88
N GLN A 25 4.11 21.94 1.91
CA GLN A 25 2.79 21.39 2.11
C GLN A 25 2.45 20.48 0.95
N SER A 26 1.98 19.28 1.27
CA SER A 26 1.47 18.32 0.31
C SER A 26 0.27 17.59 0.92
N SER A 27 -0.65 17.17 0.06
CA SER A 27 -1.81 16.36 0.46
C SER A 27 -1.53 14.89 0.19
N ILE A 28 -1.89 14.02 1.13
CA ILE A 28 -1.84 12.57 0.93
C ILE A 28 -2.96 12.19 -0.05
N PRO A 29 -2.69 11.38 -1.09
CA PRO A 29 -3.73 10.92 -2.02
C PRO A 29 -4.86 10.17 -1.28
N PRO A 30 -6.15 10.38 -1.65
CA PRO A 30 -7.27 9.72 -0.99
C PRO A 30 -7.21 8.18 -1.03
N GLN A 31 -6.64 7.62 -2.10
CA GLN A 31 -6.44 6.19 -2.30
C GLN A 31 -5.11 5.66 -1.74
N ALA A 32 -4.39 6.45 -0.93
CA ALA A 32 -3.15 5.98 -0.32
C ALA A 32 -3.43 4.80 0.63
N PRO A 33 -2.69 3.69 0.52
CA PRO A 33 -2.92 2.52 1.35
C PRO A 33 -2.59 2.82 2.82
N THR A 34 -3.33 2.18 3.72
CA THR A 34 -3.06 2.20 5.16
C THR A 34 -1.65 1.69 5.44
N SER A 35 -0.92 2.39 6.32
CA SER A 35 0.37 1.95 6.80
C SER A 35 0.24 0.58 7.47
N PHE A 36 1.10 -0.35 7.09
CA PHE A 36 1.07 -1.72 7.56
C PHE A 36 2.49 -2.23 7.80
N ASN A 37 2.68 -3.04 8.82
CA ASN A 37 3.93 -3.73 9.07
C ASN A 37 3.62 -5.17 9.49
N GLY A 38 3.86 -6.11 8.58
CA GLY A 38 3.61 -7.53 8.79
C GLY A 38 4.81 -8.38 8.43
N THR A 39 4.72 -9.67 8.76
CA THR A 39 5.79 -10.65 8.54
C THR A 39 6.14 -10.87 7.06
N HIS A 40 5.17 -10.69 6.17
CA HIS A 40 5.30 -10.95 4.73
C HIS A 40 5.27 -9.67 3.88
N GLY A 41 5.22 -8.49 4.50
CA GLY A 41 5.17 -7.23 3.76
C GLY A 41 4.88 -6.03 4.64
N GLN A 42 5.23 -4.85 4.12
CA GLN A 42 4.99 -3.58 4.81
C GLN A 42 4.62 -2.47 3.82
N VAL A 43 3.83 -1.52 4.30
CA VAL A 43 3.47 -0.27 3.63
C VAL A 43 3.96 0.87 4.51
N LYS A 44 5.02 1.57 4.06
CA LYS A 44 5.65 2.67 4.80
C LYS A 44 5.58 3.95 3.98
N HIS A 45 5.10 5.02 4.60
CA HIS A 45 5.10 6.36 4.00
C HIS A 45 6.18 7.22 4.64
N GLU A 46 6.90 7.98 3.81
CA GLU A 46 8.07 8.75 4.21
C GLU A 46 8.18 10.03 3.37
N VAL A 47 8.53 11.13 4.03
CA VAL A 47 8.98 12.36 3.37
C VAL A 47 10.50 12.35 3.39
N THR A 48 11.11 12.49 2.21
CA THR A 48 12.57 12.65 2.06
C THR A 48 12.89 14.10 1.70
N LEU A 49 13.73 14.74 2.51
CA LEU A 49 14.32 16.04 2.24
C LEU A 49 15.77 15.81 1.80
N THR A 50 16.11 16.28 0.61
CA THR A 50 17.46 16.21 0.08
C THR A 50 18.02 17.62 -0.05
N ILE A 51 19.13 17.90 0.64
CA ILE A 51 19.91 19.12 0.44
C ILE A 51 21.06 18.78 -0.51
N ASP A 52 20.94 19.25 -1.74
CA ASP A 52 21.99 19.15 -2.76
C ASP A 52 23.12 20.14 -2.45
N ARG A 53 24.37 19.67 -2.53
CA ARG A 53 25.56 20.47 -2.22
C ARG A 53 26.53 20.38 -3.38
N ALA A 54 26.87 21.53 -3.97
CA ALA A 54 27.68 21.61 -5.21
C ALA A 54 29.02 20.84 -5.19
N VAL A 55 29.67 20.68 -4.03
CA VAL A 55 31.02 20.09 -3.91
C VAL A 55 31.06 18.92 -2.90
N ARG A 56 29.91 18.52 -2.35
CA ARG A 56 29.84 17.50 -1.29
C ARG A 56 28.65 16.57 -1.53
N TYR A 57 28.65 15.42 -0.85
CA TYR A 57 27.51 14.50 -0.88
C TYR A 57 26.24 15.19 -0.36
N ASN A 58 25.09 14.75 -0.85
CA ASN A 58 23.81 15.29 -0.43
C ASN A 58 23.53 14.95 1.03
N ASN A 59 22.97 15.89 1.77
CA ASN A 59 22.40 15.57 3.09
C ASN A 59 20.96 15.12 2.88
N ILE A 60 20.65 13.90 3.33
CA ILE A 60 19.33 13.29 3.17
C ILE A 60 18.71 13.13 4.55
N PHE A 61 17.53 13.71 4.74
CA PHE A 61 16.74 13.59 5.95
C PHE A 61 15.43 12.89 5.62
N LYS A 62 15.03 11.93 6.44
CA LYS A 62 13.87 11.07 6.20
C LYS A 62 12.95 11.15 7.41
N GLN A 63 11.69 11.49 7.18
CA GLN A 63 10.67 11.55 8.22
C GLN A 63 9.51 10.62 7.85
N CYS A 64 9.26 9.64 8.71
CA CYS A 64 8.16 8.69 8.53
C CYS A 64 6.85 9.30 9.03
N PHE A 65 5.74 8.90 8.40
CA PHE A 65 4.40 9.22 8.87
C PHE A 65 3.44 8.06 8.62
N THR A 66 2.30 8.06 9.32
CA THR A 66 1.30 7.01 9.25
C THR A 66 0.10 7.48 8.44
N VAL A 67 -0.35 6.64 7.50
CA VAL A 67 -1.58 6.84 6.74
C VAL A 67 -2.62 5.83 7.23
N ILE A 68 -3.85 6.30 7.47
CA ILE A 68 -4.98 5.45 7.82
C ILE A 68 -6.07 5.69 6.77
N LEU A 69 -6.30 4.68 5.93
CA LEU A 69 -7.44 4.64 5.04
C LEU A 69 -8.57 3.87 5.76
N PRO A 70 -9.66 4.54 6.16
CA PRO A 70 -10.81 3.86 6.75
C PRO A 70 -11.45 2.97 5.68
N ASN A 71 -11.33 1.66 5.86
CA ASN A 71 -12.01 0.68 5.02
C ASN A 71 -13.22 0.15 5.77
N ASP A 72 -14.42 0.62 5.41
CA ASP A 72 -15.66 0.07 5.95
C ASP A 72 -16.11 -1.11 5.09
N LEU A 73 -15.90 -2.31 5.63
CA LEU A 73 -16.25 -3.57 4.99
C LEU A 73 -17.77 -3.75 4.83
N ASN A 74 -18.58 -2.98 5.57
CA ASN A 74 -20.04 -3.06 5.50
C ASN A 74 -20.63 -2.23 4.36
N VAL A 75 -19.82 -1.43 3.65
CA VAL A 75 -20.30 -0.56 2.56
C VAL A 75 -20.90 -1.39 1.42
N LYS A 76 -20.33 -2.56 1.14
CA LYS A 76 -20.88 -3.44 0.10
C LYS A 76 -21.67 -4.58 0.71
N ARG A 77 -22.94 -4.68 0.31
CA ARG A 77 -23.85 -5.76 0.76
C ARG A 77 -23.33 -7.17 0.46
N GLU A 78 -22.54 -7.33 -0.60
CA GLU A 78 -21.90 -8.60 -0.96
C GLU A 78 -20.98 -9.14 0.15
N HIS A 79 -20.35 -8.26 0.95
CA HIS A 79 -19.48 -8.66 2.06
C HIS A 79 -20.27 -9.14 3.29
N LEU A 80 -21.52 -8.70 3.44
CA LEU A 80 -22.42 -9.08 4.53
C LEU A 80 -23.12 -10.42 4.27
N GLN A 81 -23.18 -10.87 3.02
CA GLN A 81 -23.84 -12.11 2.66
C GLN A 81 -22.92 -13.31 2.86
N ALA A 82 -23.50 -14.44 3.27
CA ALA A 82 -22.79 -15.69 3.35
C ALA A 82 -22.26 -16.09 1.96
N LEU A 83 -20.95 -16.30 1.85
CA LEU A 83 -20.37 -16.77 0.60
C LEU A 83 -20.56 -18.29 0.55
N LYS A 84 -21.28 -18.77 -0.48
CA LYS A 84 -21.40 -20.20 -0.77
C LYS A 84 -20.62 -20.53 -2.03
N ARG A 85 -19.72 -21.52 -1.95
CA ARG A 85 -18.93 -21.98 -3.07
C ARG A 85 -18.96 -23.49 -3.14
N ILE A 86 -19.46 -24.00 -4.26
CA ILE A 86 -19.48 -25.42 -4.57
C ILE A 86 -18.38 -25.66 -5.60
N GLU A 87 -17.40 -26.49 -5.25
CA GLU A 87 -16.37 -26.95 -6.17
C GLU A 87 -16.53 -28.43 -6.45
N GLU A 88 -16.38 -28.81 -7.71
CA GLU A 88 -16.38 -30.20 -8.14
C GLU A 88 -15.02 -30.53 -8.76
N LYS A 89 -14.40 -31.61 -8.29
CA LYS A 89 -13.14 -32.10 -8.84
C LYS A 89 -13.23 -33.59 -9.18
N THR A 90 -12.83 -33.90 -10.40
CA THR A 90 -12.66 -35.28 -10.86
C THR A 90 -11.20 -35.64 -10.81
N PHE A 91 -10.90 -36.77 -10.18
CA PHE A 91 -9.54 -37.26 -10.04
C PHE A 91 -9.29 -38.39 -11.06
N TRP A 92 -8.18 -38.30 -11.79
CA TRP A 92 -7.85 -39.25 -12.86
C TRP A 92 -7.68 -40.70 -12.38
N TRP A 93 -7.29 -40.92 -11.11
CA TRP A 93 -7.21 -42.26 -10.54
C TRP A 93 -8.59 -42.89 -10.26
N GLY A 94 -9.65 -42.08 -10.10
CA GLY A 94 -11.01 -42.58 -9.90
C GLY A 94 -11.53 -43.39 -11.09
N SER A 95 -11.18 -42.99 -12.32
CA SER A 95 -11.60 -43.70 -13.53
C SER A 95 -10.91 -45.05 -13.74
N ILE A 96 -9.79 -45.31 -13.05
CA ILE A 96 -9.03 -46.57 -13.13
C ILE A 96 -9.48 -47.57 -12.04
N PHE A 97 -9.97 -47.08 -10.90
CA PHE A 97 -10.40 -47.90 -9.75
C PHE A 97 -11.92 -47.96 -9.55
N GLY A 98 -12.72 -47.64 -10.58
CA GLY A 98 -14.19 -47.79 -10.55
C GLY A 98 -14.96 -46.67 -9.83
N GLY A 99 -14.29 -45.58 -9.46
CA GLY A 99 -14.90 -44.39 -8.87
C GLY A 99 -15.12 -43.28 -9.91
N ASN A 100 -16.27 -43.29 -10.59
CA ASN A 100 -16.60 -42.30 -11.63
C ASN A 100 -17.32 -41.04 -11.11
N LYS A 101 -17.44 -40.87 -9.79
CA LYS A 101 -18.16 -39.72 -9.21
C LYS A 101 -17.18 -38.60 -8.85
N PRO A 102 -17.46 -37.34 -9.26
CA PRO A 102 -16.64 -36.21 -8.85
C PRO A 102 -16.73 -36.03 -7.33
N MET A 103 -15.63 -35.58 -6.71
CA MET A 103 -15.66 -35.09 -5.35
C MET A 103 -16.30 -33.71 -5.35
N VAL A 104 -17.40 -33.55 -4.61
CA VAL A 104 -18.10 -32.28 -4.44
C VAL A 104 -17.73 -31.71 -3.08
N MET A 105 -17.16 -30.50 -3.09
CA MET A 105 -16.87 -29.72 -1.89
C MET A 105 -17.86 -28.57 -1.81
N ASP A 106 -18.73 -28.58 -0.80
CA ASP A 106 -19.62 -27.44 -0.48
C ASP A 106 -19.01 -26.65 0.68
N VAL A 107 -18.58 -25.41 0.42
CA VAL A 107 -18.00 -24.51 1.41
C VAL A 107 -18.94 -23.33 1.60
N SER A 108 -19.27 -23.03 2.86
CA SER A 108 -20.01 -21.84 3.23
C SER A 108 -19.28 -21.06 4.34
N THR A 109 -19.26 -19.74 4.21
CA THR A 109 -18.78 -18.84 5.25
C THR A 109 -19.95 -17.99 5.75
N SER A 110 -19.96 -17.61 7.03
CA SER A 110 -21.01 -16.74 7.58
C SER A 110 -21.00 -15.34 6.96
N TYR A 111 -19.84 -14.87 6.48
CA TYR A 111 -19.66 -13.56 5.83
C TYR A 111 -18.74 -13.67 4.62
N GLY A 112 -18.96 -12.81 3.62
CA GLY A 112 -18.17 -12.74 2.38
C GLY A 112 -16.84 -12.01 2.53
N ALA A 113 -16.67 -11.21 3.58
CA ALA A 113 -15.40 -10.62 4.02
C ALA A 113 -15.41 -10.41 5.54
N TYR A 114 -14.22 -10.33 6.16
CA TYR A 114 -14.00 -10.07 7.58
C TYR A 114 -13.06 -8.88 7.77
#